data_AF-A0A2A4TVZ5-F1
#
_entry.id   AF-A0A2A4TVZ5-F1
#
_cell.length_a   1.000
_cell.length_b   1.000
_cell.length_c   1.000
_cell.angle_alpha   90.00
_cell.angle_beta   90.00
_cell.angle_gamma   90.00
#
_symmetry.space_group_name_H-M   'P 1'
#
loop_
_entity.id
_entity.type
_entity.pdbx_description
1 polymer ?
#
loop_
_entity_poly.entity_id
_entity_poly.type
_entity_poly.pdbx_seq_one_letter_code
_entity_poly.pdbx_strand_id
1 'polypeptide(L)'
;MTSPIKSYLFDRFKGGNISSHELSYVSGQAIIPPPLQSAFLRGEAILRTSFFACMEDQNIDDPISHIKLWASLVEDRQFIQDIVEKGKVLNHFKLSYVKDDTTALGELSYIAYCIVLFDAHSHNHELVVTAMTDVFVRHTLPMVYSGEGKLNDVAYLKRCIASELSSQWKVRPEIKESFVTDDDKVTFTLIAKGQGPCPR
;
A
#
# COMPACT_ATOMS: atom_id res chain seq x y z
N MET A 1 -8.98 5.08 -6.69
CA MET A 1 -7.65 5.35 -6.10
C MET A 1 -7.21 6.82 -6.20
N THR A 2 -7.32 7.50 -7.35
CA THR A 2 -6.73 8.87 -7.52
C THR A 2 -7.57 10.04 -6.99
N SER A 3 -8.84 9.84 -6.65
CA SER A 3 -9.74 10.92 -6.19
C SER A 3 -9.28 11.60 -4.88
N PRO A 4 -8.90 10.84 -3.82
CA PRO A 4 -8.37 11.44 -2.58
C PRO A 4 -7.10 12.25 -2.82
N ILE A 5 -6.20 11.75 -3.67
CA ILE A 5 -4.94 12.43 -4.04
C ILE A 5 -5.23 13.76 -4.72
N LYS A 6 -6.16 13.79 -5.68
CA LYS A 6 -6.56 15.03 -6.37
C LYS A 6 -7.15 16.07 -5.43
N SER A 7 -8.08 15.65 -4.55
CA SER A 7 -8.70 16.55 -3.58
C SER A 7 -7.65 17.15 -2.65
N TYR A 8 -6.77 16.28 -2.14
CA TYR A 8 -5.68 16.69 -1.26
C TYR A 8 -4.78 17.73 -1.92
N LEU A 9 -4.28 17.46 -3.12
CA LEU A 9 -3.41 18.38 -3.84
C LEU A 9 -4.11 19.70 -4.18
N PHE A 10 -5.38 19.64 -4.58
CA PHE A 10 -6.16 20.83 -4.86
C PHE A 10 -6.30 21.72 -3.61
N ASP A 11 -6.64 21.14 -2.46
CA ASP A 11 -6.80 21.86 -1.20
C ASP A 11 -5.46 22.37 -0.65
N ARG A 12 -4.42 21.52 -0.71
CA ARG A 12 -3.08 21.80 -0.18
C ARG A 12 -2.36 22.92 -0.92
N PHE A 13 -2.53 22.99 -2.24
CA PHE A 13 -1.85 23.95 -3.12
C PHE A 13 -2.77 25.04 -3.68
N LYS A 14 -3.98 25.20 -3.12
CA LYS A 14 -4.92 26.26 -3.49
C LYS A 14 -4.30 27.63 -3.23
N GLY A 15 -3.78 28.28 -4.28
CA GLY A 15 -3.17 29.61 -4.21
C GLY A 15 -1.66 29.66 -3.97
N GLY A 16 -0.94 28.53 -4.05
CA GLY A 16 0.51 28.48 -3.84
C GLY A 16 1.34 28.77 -5.10
N ASN A 17 2.44 29.51 -4.95
CA ASN A 17 3.45 29.70 -5.99
C ASN A 17 4.19 28.37 -6.26
N ILE A 18 4.06 27.85 -7.48
CA ILE A 18 4.67 26.58 -7.96
C ILE A 18 6.22 26.66 -8.00
N SER A 19 6.79 27.85 -7.82
CA SER A 19 8.21 28.17 -8.10
C SER A 19 9.25 27.57 -7.14
N SER A 20 8.87 27.00 -5.99
CA SER A 20 9.82 26.43 -5.02
C SER A 20 10.07 24.92 -5.16
N HIS A 21 9.39 24.23 -6.07
CA HIS A 21 9.42 22.77 -6.17
C HIS A 21 10.03 22.28 -7.48
N GLU A 22 11.29 22.65 -7.75
CA GLU A 22 11.99 22.19 -8.95
C GLU A 22 12.46 20.74 -8.80
N LEU A 23 12.12 19.90 -9.77
CA LEU A 23 12.62 18.53 -9.91
C LEU A 23 13.25 18.39 -11.29
N SER A 24 14.52 18.01 -11.32
CA SER A 24 15.31 17.98 -12.56
C SER A 24 15.90 16.60 -12.77
N TYR A 25 16.05 16.18 -14.02
CA TYR A 25 16.73 14.94 -14.38
C TYR A 25 17.79 15.24 -15.44
N VAL A 26 19.06 15.07 -15.07
CA VAL A 26 20.20 15.46 -15.89
C VAL A 26 21.22 14.32 -15.90
N SER A 27 21.65 13.91 -17.09
CA SER A 27 22.72 12.92 -17.27
C SER A 27 22.48 11.58 -16.54
N GLY A 28 21.23 11.11 -16.50
CA GLY A 28 20.86 9.85 -15.87
C GLY A 28 20.68 9.92 -14.35
N GLN A 29 20.60 11.11 -13.77
CA GLN A 29 20.39 11.30 -12.33
C GLN A 29 19.32 12.37 -12.05
N ALA A 30 18.48 12.09 -11.05
CA ALA A 30 17.55 13.08 -10.53
C ALA A 30 18.29 14.07 -9.61
N ILE A 31 18.13 15.35 -9.89
CA ILE A 31 18.61 16.46 -9.08
C ILE A 31 17.42 17.00 -8.31
N ILE A 32 17.46 16.81 -6.99
CA ILE A 32 16.37 17.15 -6.07
C ILE A 32 16.91 18.15 -5.03
N PRO A 33 16.23 19.29 -4.80
CA PRO A 33 16.60 20.21 -3.73
C PRO A 33 16.62 19.54 -2.35
N PRO A 34 17.53 19.90 -1.42
CA PRO A 34 17.69 19.19 -0.14
C PRO A 34 16.40 18.99 0.67
N PRO A 35 15.49 19.99 0.79
CA PRO A 35 14.22 19.78 1.50
C PRO A 35 13.35 18.69 0.86
N LEU A 36 13.31 18.66 -0.48
CA LEU A 36 12.56 17.66 -1.24
C LEU A 36 13.24 16.31 -1.23
N GLN A 37 14.57 16.25 -1.14
CA GLN A 37 15.30 15.01 -0.97
C GLN A 37 14.97 14.38 0.39
N SER A 38 14.93 15.17 1.47
CA SER A 38 14.49 14.65 2.77
C SER A 38 13.03 14.18 2.76
N ALA A 39 12.14 14.90 2.07
CA ALA A 39 10.75 14.49 1.93
C ALA A 39 10.61 13.19 1.14
N PHE A 40 11.35 13.08 0.03
CA PHE A 40 11.44 11.87 -0.80
C PHE A 40 11.86 10.65 0.03
N LEU A 41 12.99 10.72 0.75
CA LEU A 41 13.50 9.59 1.54
C LEU A 41 12.53 9.14 2.62
N ARG A 42 11.85 10.09 3.28
CA ARG A 42 10.84 9.77 4.30
C ARG A 42 9.58 9.14 3.69
N GLY A 43 9.15 9.65 2.55
CA GLY A 43 8.01 9.08 1.81
C GLY A 43 8.29 7.68 1.28
N GLU A 44 9.50 7.46 0.76
CA GLU A 44 9.95 6.14 0.33
C GLU A 44 9.98 5.15 1.50
N ALA A 45 10.47 5.57 2.68
CA ALA A 45 10.45 4.74 3.87
C ALA A 45 9.01 4.34 4.25
N ILE A 46 8.06 5.27 4.24
CA ILE A 46 6.63 4.99 4.49
C ILE A 46 6.11 3.96 3.48
N LEU A 47 6.34 4.17 2.17
CA LEU A 47 5.87 3.27 1.12
C LEU A 47 6.42 1.85 1.30
N ARG A 48 7.73 1.73 1.59
CA ARG A 48 8.38 0.44 1.83
C ARG A 48 7.80 -0.26 3.06
N THR A 49 7.67 0.44 4.19
CA THR A 49 7.13 -0.14 5.42
C THR A 49 5.69 -0.61 5.23
N SER A 50 4.83 0.20 4.59
CA SER A 50 3.46 -0.20 4.29
C SER A 50 3.41 -1.39 3.31
N PHE A 51 4.30 -1.45 2.33
CA PHE A 51 4.40 -2.60 1.43
C PHE A 51 4.72 -3.89 2.20
N PHE A 52 5.74 -3.88 3.06
CA PHE A 52 6.10 -5.07 3.83
C PHE A 52 4.97 -5.49 4.79
N ALA A 53 4.34 -4.52 5.47
CA ALA A 53 3.16 -4.79 6.29
C ALA A 53 2.03 -5.45 5.48
N CYS A 54 1.76 -4.94 4.26
CA CYS A 54 0.80 -5.55 3.34
C CYS A 54 1.15 -7.00 2.96
N MET A 55 2.43 -7.33 2.80
CA MET A 55 2.87 -8.70 2.49
C MET A 55 2.70 -9.62 3.70
N GLU A 56 3.08 -9.15 4.88
CA GLU A 56 2.91 -9.86 6.16
C GLU A 56 1.43 -10.17 6.43
N ASP A 57 0.53 -9.21 6.19
CA ASP A 57 -0.93 -9.39 6.31
C ASP A 57 -1.47 -10.48 5.37
N GLN A 58 -0.83 -10.67 4.22
CA GLN A 58 -1.17 -11.72 3.26
C GLN A 58 -0.46 -13.05 3.55
N ASN A 59 0.26 -13.15 4.66
CA ASN A 59 1.08 -14.32 5.03
C ASN A 59 2.14 -14.65 3.97
N ILE A 60 2.65 -13.63 3.27
CA ILE A 60 3.85 -13.76 2.43
C ILE A 60 5.01 -13.37 3.34
N ASP A 61 5.73 -14.36 3.85
CA ASP A 61 6.82 -14.19 4.83
C ASP A 61 8.21 -14.47 4.24
N ASP A 62 8.28 -14.93 2.99
CA ASP A 62 9.56 -15.24 2.36
C ASP A 62 10.24 -13.98 1.74
N PRO A 63 11.51 -13.69 2.09
CA PRO A 63 12.20 -12.48 1.62
C PRO A 63 12.38 -12.41 0.10
N ILE A 64 12.41 -13.56 -0.59
CA ILE A 64 12.62 -13.61 -2.04
C ILE A 64 11.38 -13.08 -2.77
N SER A 65 10.18 -13.50 -2.35
CA SER A 65 8.93 -13.00 -2.87
C SER A 65 8.76 -11.52 -2.58
N HIS A 66 9.13 -11.04 -1.39
CA HIS A 66 9.09 -9.61 -1.09
C HIS A 66 9.90 -8.78 -2.08
N ILE A 67 11.16 -9.18 -2.36
CA ILE A 67 12.02 -8.46 -3.30
C ILE A 67 11.42 -8.50 -4.72
N LYS A 68 10.92 -9.65 -5.17
CA LYS A 68 10.31 -9.78 -6.50
C LYS A 68 9.04 -8.94 -6.65
N LEU A 69 8.18 -8.96 -5.63
CA LEU A 69 6.93 -8.19 -5.62
C LEU A 69 7.22 -6.70 -5.54
N TRP A 70 8.18 -6.28 -4.70
CA TRP A 70 8.65 -4.90 -4.66
C TRP A 70 9.20 -4.47 -6.02
N ALA A 71 10.09 -5.25 -6.63
CA ALA A 71 10.60 -4.99 -7.97
C ALA A 71 9.47 -4.79 -8.98
N SER A 72 8.48 -5.68 -9.01
CA SER A 72 7.32 -5.54 -9.92
C SER A 72 6.47 -4.28 -9.65
N LEU A 73 6.46 -3.77 -8.42
CA LEU A 73 5.67 -2.60 -8.03
C LEU A 73 6.38 -1.28 -8.38
N VAL A 74 7.71 -1.22 -8.23
CA VAL A 74 8.46 0.04 -8.25
C VAL A 74 9.55 0.12 -9.31
N GLU A 75 10.03 -1.01 -9.86
CA GLU A 75 11.00 -0.98 -10.97
C GLU A 75 10.32 -0.74 -12.31
N ASP A 76 9.11 -1.24 -12.53
CA ASP A 76 8.33 -0.95 -13.74
C ASP A 76 7.91 0.53 -13.78
N ARG A 77 7.76 1.20 -12.62
CA ARG A 77 7.38 2.62 -12.41
C ARG A 77 6.12 3.11 -13.12
N GLN A 78 5.59 2.34 -14.08
CA GLN A 78 4.45 2.68 -14.93
C GLN A 78 3.20 2.92 -14.11
N PHE A 79 2.94 2.07 -13.10
CA PHE A 79 1.79 2.24 -12.22
C PHE A 79 1.86 3.52 -11.40
N ILE A 80 3.05 3.86 -10.90
CA ILE A 80 3.26 5.10 -10.13
C ILE A 80 3.13 6.30 -11.07
N GLN A 81 3.77 6.26 -12.23
CA GLN A 81 3.64 7.30 -13.25
C GLN A 81 2.18 7.54 -13.62
N ASP A 82 1.42 6.48 -13.90
CA ASP A 82 -0.02 6.55 -14.18
C ASP A 82 -0.81 7.28 -13.08
N ILE A 83 -0.52 6.98 -11.81
CA ILE A 83 -1.20 7.60 -10.66
C ILE A 83 -0.85 9.08 -10.56
N VAL A 84 0.43 9.39 -10.71
CA VAL A 84 0.97 10.75 -10.61
C VAL A 84 0.42 11.62 -11.76
N GLU A 85 0.40 11.11 -12.98
CA GLU A 85 -0.17 11.78 -14.15
C GLU A 85 -1.69 11.95 -14.02
N LYS A 86 -2.42 10.86 -13.75
CA LYS A 86 -3.88 10.92 -13.59
C LYS A 86 -4.27 11.82 -12.42
N GLY A 87 -3.50 11.81 -11.35
CA GLY A 87 -3.63 12.63 -10.15
C GLY A 87 -3.20 14.09 -10.34
N LYS A 88 -2.57 14.42 -11.48
CA LYS A 88 -1.99 15.74 -11.77
C LYS A 88 -0.94 16.18 -10.73
N VAL A 89 -0.28 15.23 -10.08
CA VAL A 89 0.74 15.50 -9.05
C VAL A 89 1.88 16.34 -9.64
N LEU A 90 2.34 15.99 -10.85
CA LEU A 90 3.43 16.69 -11.53
C LEU A 90 3.15 18.18 -11.78
N ASN A 91 1.89 18.59 -11.87
CA ASN A 91 1.54 20.01 -12.08
C ASN A 91 1.94 20.91 -10.91
N HIS A 92 2.23 20.32 -9.75
CA HIS A 92 2.66 21.02 -8.55
C HIS A 92 4.19 21.14 -8.44
N PHE A 93 4.93 20.58 -9.40
CA PHE A 93 6.38 20.65 -9.50
C PHE A 93 6.80 21.36 -10.77
N LYS A 94 7.93 22.07 -10.71
CA LYS A 94 8.61 22.58 -11.90
C LYS A 94 9.55 21.49 -12.41
N LEU A 95 9.18 20.85 -13.52
CA LEU A 95 9.94 19.75 -14.07
C LEU A 95 10.97 20.22 -15.10
N SER A 96 12.19 19.68 -15.01
CA SER A 96 13.25 19.89 -16.00
C SER A 96 13.81 18.53 -16.43
N TYR A 97 13.39 18.05 -17.61
CA TYR A 97 13.86 16.79 -18.19
C TYR A 97 13.71 16.84 -19.73
N VAL A 98 14.39 15.93 -20.43
CA VAL A 98 14.26 15.79 -21.90
C VAL A 98 12.88 15.24 -22.21
N LYS A 99 12.10 15.95 -23.05
CA LYS A 99 10.65 15.77 -23.20
C LYS A 99 10.15 14.40 -23.69
N ASP A 100 11.04 13.48 -24.06
CA ASP A 100 10.71 12.13 -24.53
C ASP A 100 11.47 11.02 -23.77
N ASP A 101 12.17 11.36 -22.69
CA ASP A 101 12.86 10.39 -21.84
C ASP A 101 11.87 9.78 -20.83
N THR A 102 11.33 8.61 -21.16
CA THR A 102 10.41 7.86 -20.30
C THR A 102 11.06 7.42 -18.99
N THR A 103 12.37 7.19 -18.98
CA THR A 103 13.10 6.81 -17.77
C THR A 103 13.17 7.99 -16.81
N ALA A 104 13.49 9.18 -17.34
CA ALA A 104 13.47 10.42 -16.57
C ALA A 104 12.07 10.70 -15.99
N LEU A 105 11.01 10.56 -16.82
CA LEU A 105 9.65 10.80 -16.37
C LEU A 105 9.20 9.80 -15.29
N GLY A 106 9.57 8.52 -15.42
CA GLY A 106 9.30 7.51 -14.41
C GLY A 106 10.01 7.81 -13.08
N GLU A 107 11.29 8.21 -13.12
CA GLU A 107 12.04 8.61 -11.92
C GLU A 107 11.41 9.83 -11.23
N LEU A 108 11.13 10.89 -11.98
CA LEU A 108 10.53 12.10 -11.43
C LEU A 108 9.12 11.85 -10.88
N SER A 109 8.35 10.97 -11.51
CA SER A 109 7.05 10.53 -11.00
C SER A 109 7.18 9.78 -9.68
N TYR A 110 8.14 8.87 -9.57
CA TYR A 110 8.40 8.15 -8.32
C TYR A 110 8.80 9.09 -7.18
N ILE A 111 9.69 10.05 -7.47
CA ILE A 111 10.12 11.06 -6.51
C ILE A 111 8.93 11.91 -6.06
N ALA A 112 8.14 12.44 -7.00
CA ALA A 112 6.98 13.26 -6.71
C ALA A 112 5.93 12.49 -5.89
N TYR A 113 5.70 11.22 -6.21
CA TYR A 113 4.82 10.32 -5.47
C TYR A 113 5.23 10.21 -4.00
N CYS A 114 6.51 9.92 -3.73
CA CYS A 114 7.02 9.78 -2.37
C CYS A 114 6.98 11.11 -1.60
N ILE A 115 7.30 12.23 -2.25
CA ILE A 115 7.20 13.56 -1.63
C ILE A 115 5.76 13.83 -1.18
N VAL A 116 4.77 13.58 -2.05
CA VAL A 116 3.35 13.78 -1.71
C VAL A 116 2.89 12.82 -0.63
N LEU A 117 3.33 11.57 -0.63
CA LEU A 117 3.04 10.60 0.42
C LEU A 117 3.53 11.10 1.79
N PHE A 118 4.77 11.58 1.85
CA PHE A 118 5.31 12.15 3.09
C PHE A 118 4.56 13.40 3.55
N ASP A 119 4.24 14.31 2.63
CA ASP A 119 3.48 15.53 2.95
C ASP A 119 2.09 15.16 3.49
N ALA A 120 1.36 14.24 2.85
CA ALA A 120 0.06 13.76 3.31
C ALA A 120 0.13 13.11 4.69
N HIS A 121 1.14 12.26 4.92
CA HIS A 121 1.39 11.63 6.22
C HIS A 121 1.69 12.68 7.31
N SER A 122 2.54 13.68 7.00
CA SER A 122 2.91 14.72 7.97
C SER A 122 1.75 15.64 8.37
N HIS A 123 0.71 15.70 7.53
CA HIS A 123 -0.51 16.47 7.79
C HIS A 123 -1.68 15.57 8.25
N ASN A 124 -1.44 14.30 8.61
CA ASN A 124 -2.42 13.32 9.08
C ASN A 124 -3.60 13.10 8.11
N HIS A 125 -3.36 13.15 6.79
CA HIS A 125 -4.36 12.83 5.77
C HIS A 125 -4.41 11.32 5.51
N GLU A 126 -4.87 10.55 6.50
CA GLU A 126 -4.89 9.08 6.49
C GLU A 126 -5.53 8.49 5.22
N LEU A 127 -6.65 9.06 4.74
CA LEU A 127 -7.31 8.58 3.52
C LEU A 127 -6.41 8.65 2.27
N VAL A 128 -5.53 9.66 2.20
CA VAL A 128 -4.58 9.83 1.10
C VAL A 128 -3.42 8.87 1.29
N VAL A 129 -2.91 8.74 2.51
CA VAL A 129 -1.83 7.80 2.86
C VAL A 129 -2.24 6.37 2.52
N THR A 130 -3.40 5.89 3.00
CA THR A 130 -3.94 4.57 2.68
C THR A 130 -4.17 4.39 1.18
N ALA A 131 -4.65 5.43 0.48
CA ALA A 131 -4.84 5.37 -0.97
C ALA A 131 -3.51 5.22 -1.74
N MET A 132 -2.43 5.83 -1.24
CA MET A 132 -1.08 5.81 -1.82
C MET A 132 -0.20 4.66 -1.29
N THR A 133 -0.72 3.82 -0.39
CA THR A 133 0.02 2.68 0.16
C THR A 133 -0.79 1.41 -0.06
N ASP A 134 -1.65 1.03 0.88
CA ASP A 134 -2.35 -0.26 0.87
C ASP A 134 -3.22 -0.44 -0.37
N VAL A 135 -4.01 0.58 -0.75
CA VAL A 135 -4.87 0.51 -1.94
C VAL A 135 -4.04 0.42 -3.21
N PHE A 136 -2.90 1.12 -3.24
CA PHE A 136 -1.96 1.06 -4.35
C PHE A 136 -1.35 -0.33 -4.51
N VAL A 137 -0.87 -0.92 -3.42
CA VAL A 137 -0.30 -2.29 -3.42
C VAL A 137 -1.35 -3.30 -3.86
N ARG A 138 -2.57 -3.22 -3.33
CA ARG A 138 -3.69 -4.10 -3.71
C ARG A 138 -4.06 -4.00 -5.18
N HIS A 139 -4.11 -2.78 -5.71
CA HIS A 139 -4.46 -2.55 -7.11
C HIS A 139 -3.35 -3.03 -8.06
N THR A 140 -2.09 -2.85 -7.69
CA THR A 140 -0.94 -3.16 -8.55
C THR A 140 -0.58 -4.65 -8.50
N LEU A 141 -0.82 -5.32 -7.38
CA LEU A 141 -0.53 -6.75 -7.19
C LEU A 141 -1.81 -7.56 -6.97
N PRO A 142 -2.77 -7.58 -7.91
CA PRO A 142 -4.05 -8.25 -7.72
C PRO A 142 -3.89 -9.76 -7.50
N MET A 143 -2.81 -10.37 -8.00
CA MET A 143 -2.49 -11.78 -7.77
C MET A 143 -2.25 -12.11 -6.30
N VAL A 144 -1.68 -11.18 -5.52
CA VAL A 144 -1.49 -11.32 -4.07
C VAL A 144 -2.83 -11.29 -3.33
N TYR A 145 -3.80 -10.55 -3.86
CA TYR A 145 -5.14 -10.36 -3.28
C TYR A 145 -6.24 -11.14 -4.03
N SER A 146 -5.87 -12.08 -4.90
CA SER A 146 -6.78 -12.81 -5.80
C SER A 146 -7.70 -13.83 -5.09
N GLY A 147 -7.74 -13.76 -3.76
CA GLY A 147 -8.60 -14.55 -2.89
C GLY A 147 -9.46 -13.73 -1.93
N GLU A 148 -9.65 -12.42 -2.15
CA GLU A 148 -10.73 -11.67 -1.49
C GLU A 148 -12.09 -12.17 -2.04
N GLY A 149 -12.48 -13.37 -1.61
CA GLY A 149 -13.88 -13.76 -1.60
C GLY A 149 -14.64 -12.60 -0.95
N LYS A 150 -15.76 -12.20 -1.56
CA LYS A 150 -16.66 -11.17 -1.03
C LYS A 150 -16.72 -11.33 0.50
N LEU A 151 -16.68 -10.25 1.27
CA LEU A 151 -16.77 -10.22 2.75
C LEU A 151 -17.84 -11.12 3.39
N ASN A 152 -18.79 -11.65 2.60
CA ASN A 152 -19.81 -12.63 2.97
C ASN A 152 -19.38 -14.10 2.78
N ASP A 153 -18.16 -14.39 2.36
CA ASP A 153 -17.65 -15.75 2.23
C ASP A 153 -17.21 -16.26 3.61
N VAL A 154 -17.90 -17.30 4.07
CA VAL A 154 -17.63 -17.98 5.34
C VAL A 154 -16.16 -18.42 5.43
N ALA A 155 -15.52 -18.77 4.31
CA ALA A 155 -14.11 -19.12 4.27
C ALA A 155 -13.19 -17.93 4.60
N TYR A 156 -13.54 -16.71 4.17
CA TYR A 156 -12.81 -15.49 4.49
C TYR A 156 -12.92 -15.17 5.99
N LEU A 157 -14.14 -15.24 6.54
CA LEU A 157 -14.39 -15.02 7.95
C LEU A 157 -13.61 -16.00 8.85
N LYS A 158 -13.58 -17.29 8.49
CA LYS A 158 -12.75 -18.29 9.17
C LYS A 158 -11.26 -17.96 9.12
N ARG A 159 -10.77 -17.42 8.00
CA ARG A 159 -9.36 -17.04 7.84
C ARG A 159 -9.00 -15.84 8.72
N CYS A 160 -9.85 -14.81 8.77
CA CYS A 160 -9.66 -13.66 9.66
C CYS A 160 -9.63 -14.08 11.14
N ILE A 161 -10.60 -14.90 11.57
CA ILE A 161 -10.64 -15.43 12.95
C ILE A 161 -9.38 -16.25 13.26
N ALA A 162 -8.95 -17.12 12.33
CA ALA A 162 -7.75 -17.93 12.52
C ALA A 162 -6.47 -17.08 12.61
N SER A 163 -6.37 -16.01 11.83
CA SER A 163 -5.24 -15.07 11.86
C SER A 163 -5.15 -14.37 13.23
N GLU A 164 -6.26 -13.79 13.69
CA GLU A 164 -6.34 -13.09 14.97
C GLU A 164 -6.01 -14.02 16.15
N LEU A 165 -6.57 -15.23 16.16
CA LEU A 165 -6.29 -16.21 17.21
C LEU A 165 -4.85 -16.74 17.15
N SER A 166 -4.25 -16.87 15.97
CA SER A 166 -2.85 -17.28 15.81
C SER A 166 -1.89 -16.22 16.36
N SER A 167 -2.21 -14.94 16.22
CA SER A 167 -1.40 -13.84 16.76
C SER A 167 -1.34 -13.90 18.30
N GLN A 168 -2.46 -14.26 18.94
CA GLN A 168 -2.61 -14.35 20.39
C GLN A 168 -2.08 -15.67 20.96
N TRP A 169 -2.45 -16.81 20.36
CA TRP A 169 -2.15 -18.15 20.89
C TRP A 169 -0.80 -18.69 20.41
N LYS A 170 -0.15 -18.01 19.46
CA LYS A 170 1.12 -18.44 18.83
C LYS A 170 1.06 -19.83 18.20
N VAL A 171 -0.14 -20.31 17.90
CA VAL A 171 -0.43 -21.59 17.26
C VAL A 171 -1.53 -21.36 16.24
N ARG A 172 -1.41 -21.95 15.06
CA ARG A 172 -2.42 -21.81 13.99
C ARG A 172 -3.66 -22.67 14.31
N PRO A 173 -4.82 -22.06 14.59
CA PRO A 173 -6.01 -22.83 14.92
C PRO A 173 -6.77 -23.27 13.66
N GLU A 174 -7.36 -24.46 13.71
CA GLU A 174 -8.34 -24.94 12.74
C GLU A 174 -9.75 -24.52 13.20
N ILE A 175 -10.47 -23.74 12.38
CA ILE A 175 -11.83 -23.29 12.70
C ILE A 175 -12.85 -24.27 12.12
N LYS A 176 -13.57 -24.99 12.99
CA LYS A 176 -14.65 -25.92 12.61
C LYS A 176 -16.01 -25.35 12.95
N GLU A 177 -16.97 -25.61 12.07
CA GLU A 177 -18.38 -25.36 12.32
C GLU A 177 -18.99 -26.57 13.01
N SER A 178 -19.81 -26.33 14.01
CA SER A 178 -20.62 -27.33 14.67
C SER A 178 -22.06 -26.84 14.72
N PHE A 179 -22.97 -27.72 14.31
CA PHE A 179 -24.41 -27.51 14.40
C PHE A 179 -24.96 -28.55 15.37
N VAL A 180 -25.62 -28.07 16.42
CA VAL A 180 -26.40 -28.92 17.32
C VAL A 180 -27.87 -28.55 17.15
N THR A 181 -28.65 -29.50 16.67
CA THR A 181 -30.09 -29.35 16.47
C THR A 181 -30.80 -30.03 17.63
N ASP A 182 -31.48 -29.26 18.47
CA ASP A 182 -32.44 -29.75 19.45
C ASP A 182 -33.86 -29.51 18.91
N ASP A 183 -34.87 -30.13 19.52
CA ASP A 183 -36.27 -30.12 19.04
C ASP A 183 -36.83 -28.70 18.77
N ASP A 184 -36.37 -27.68 19.52
CA ASP A 184 -36.85 -26.28 19.40
C ASP A 184 -35.76 -25.26 18.99
N LYS A 185 -34.51 -25.69 18.75
CA LYS A 185 -33.42 -24.74 18.41
C LYS A 185 -32.29 -25.36 17.59
N VAL A 186 -31.67 -24.53 16.77
CA VAL A 186 -30.37 -24.82 16.12
C VAL A 186 -29.31 -23.95 16.78
N THR A 187 -28.32 -24.58 17.42
CA THR A 187 -27.15 -23.90 17.97
C THR A 187 -26.00 -24.02 16.99
N PHE A 188 -25.56 -22.89 16.45
CA PHE A 188 -24.34 -22.80 15.65
C PHE A 188 -23.16 -22.40 16.55
N THR A 189 -22.09 -23.19 16.52
CA THR A 189 -20.88 -22.92 17.29
C THR A 189 -19.65 -22.99 16.39
N LEU A 190 -18.78 -21.99 16.49
CA LEU A 190 -17.44 -22.01 15.90
C LEU A 190 -16.44 -22.51 16.93
N ILE A 191 -15.74 -23.59 16.62
CA ILE A 191 -14.74 -24.19 17.51
C ILE A 191 -13.36 -24.01 16.88
N ALA A 192 -12.46 -23.35 17.61
CA ALA A 192 -11.05 -23.24 17.26
C ALA A 192 -10.26 -24.37 17.90
N LYS A 193 -9.53 -25.18 17.11
CA LYS A 193 -8.65 -26.24 17.62
C LYS A 193 -7.19 -25.91 17.31
N GLY A 194 -6.34 -25.79 18.33
CA GLY A 194 -4.89 -25.67 18.12
C GLY A 194 -4.30 -27.01 17.68
N GLN A 195 -3.49 -27.02 16.62
CA GLN A 195 -2.66 -28.19 16.27
C GLN A 195 -1.36 -28.14 17.07
N GLY A 196 -1.38 -28.72 18.27
CA GLY A 196 -0.20 -28.85 19.12
C GLY A 196 -0.56 -29.50 20.46
N PRO A 197 0.40 -30.13 21.17
CA PRO A 197 0.16 -30.59 22.52
C PRO A 197 -0.25 -29.39 23.38
N CYS A 198 -1.36 -29.51 24.11
CA CYS A 198 -1.73 -28.53 25.13
C CYS A 198 -0.51 -28.24 26.01
N PRO A 199 -0.05 -26.98 26.12
CA PRO A 199 0.79 -26.62 27.24
C PRO A 199 -0.05 -26.85 28.50
N ARG A 200 0.44 -27.71 29.38
CA ARG A 200 -0.12 -27.87 30.73
C ARG A 200 0.19 -26.65 31.57
#